data_AF-A0A2G7T8G0-F1
#
_entry.id   AF-A0A2G7T8G0-F1
#
_cell.length_a   1.000
_cell.length_b   1.000
_cell.length_c   1.000
_cell.angle_alpha   90.00
_cell.angle_beta   90.00
_cell.angle_gamma   90.00
#
_symmetry.space_group_name_H-M   'P 1'
#
loop_
_entity.id
_entity.type
_entity.pdbx_description
1 polymer ?
#
loop_
_entity_poly.entity_id
_entity_poly.type
_entity_poly.pdbx_seq_one_letter_code
_entity_poly.pdbx_strand_id
1 'polypeptide(L)' 'GQWIGMQEVAAGQWDVYLGPVRLGCFNEEDVRGPQKDYVSLKCYPCL' A
#
# COMPACT_ATOMS: atom_id res chain seq x y z
N GLY A 1 8.27 -5.05 15.41
CA GLY A 1 7.53 -4.72 14.17
C GLY A 1 7.95 -3.33 13.72
N GLN A 2 7.95 -3.07 12.42
CA GLN A 2 8.12 -1.72 11.88
C GLN A 2 6.75 -1.07 11.66
N TRP A 3 6.68 0.25 11.87
CA TRP A 3 5.48 1.01 11.55
C TRP A 3 5.41 1.27 10.05
N ILE A 4 4.24 1.04 9.46
CA ILE A 4 3.94 1.34 8.06
C ILE A 4 3.08 2.60 8.04
N GLY A 5 3.52 3.60 7.28
CA GLY A 5 2.70 4.78 7.00
C GLY A 5 1.75 4.49 5.86
N MET A 6 0.50 4.92 5.98
CA MET A 6 -0.48 4.84 4.91
C MET A 6 -1.16 6.21 4.75
N GLN A 7 -1.26 6.69 3.52
CA GLN A 7 -1.91 7.94 3.19
C GLN A 7 -2.93 7.70 2.07
N GLU A 8 -4.20 8.02 2.33
CA GLU A 8 -5.22 7.99 1.27
C GLU A 8 -4.96 9.13 0.28
N VAL A 9 -4.84 8.78 -1.00
CA VAL A 9 -4.58 9.75 -2.09
C VAL A 9 -5.78 9.89 -3.03
N ALA A 10 -6.67 8.91 -3.04
CA ALA A 10 -7.99 8.92 -3.65
C ALA A 10 -8.87 7.88 -2.94
N ALA A 11 -10.19 7.89 -3.19
CA ALA A 11 -11.11 6.96 -2.55
C ALA A 11 -10.66 5.49 -2.76
N GLY A 12 -10.31 4.80 -1.67
CA GLY A 12 -9.84 3.41 -1.68
C GLY A 12 -8.42 3.20 -2.23
N GLN A 13 -7.70 4.28 -2.56
CA GLN A 13 -6.32 4.26 -3.04
C GLN A 13 -5.38 4.87 -2.01
N TRP A 14 -4.38 4.10 -1.61
CA TRP A 14 -3.48 4.44 -0.52
C TRP A 14 -2.02 4.37 -0.96
N ASP A 15 -1.24 5.39 -0.64
CA ASP A 15 0.21 5.32 -0.70
C ASP A 15 0.77 4.73 0.59
N VAL A 16 1.71 3.80 0.45
CA VAL A 16 2.30 3.04 1.55
C VAL A 16 3.77 3.41 1.72
N TYR A 17 4.19 3.66 2.97
CA TYR A 17 5.51 4.17 3.31
C TYR A 17 6.20 3.33 4.38
N LEU A 18 7.52 3.18 4.25
CA LEU A 18 8.40 2.69 5.32
C LEU A 18 9.40 3.78 5.67
N GLY A 19 9.13 4.49 6.77
CA GLY A 19 9.85 5.72 7.09
C GLY A 19 9.65 6.78 5.98
N PRO A 20 10.71 7.42 5.48
CA PRO A 20 10.59 8.43 4.41
C PRO A 20 10.44 7.83 3.00
N VAL A 21 10.49 6.51 2.84
CA VAL A 21 10.48 5.83 1.54
C VAL A 21 9.05 5.41 1.18
N ARG A 22 8.54 5.90 0.05
CA ARG A 22 7.30 5.39 -0.57
C ARG A 22 7.57 4.00 -1.15
N LEU A 23 6.87 2.99 -0.65
CA LEU A 23 6.97 1.61 -1.13
C LEU A 23 6.13 1.38 -2.39
N GLY A 24 4.95 1.98 -2.46
CA GLY A 24 4.05 1.81 -3.58
C GLY A 24 2.62 2.21 -3.26
N CYS A 25 1.70 1.74 -4.10
CA CYS A 25 0.28 2.02 -4.00
C CYS A 25 -0.50 0.74 -3.65
N PHE A 26 -1.45 0.88 -2.73
CA PHE A 26 -2.47 -0.09 -2.39
C PHE A 26 -3.82 0.39 -2.93
N ASN A 27 -4.60 -0.50 -3.54
CA ASN A 27 -5.99 -0.26 -3.89
C ASN A 27 -6.85 -1.30 -3.17
N GLU A 28 -7.85 -0.86 -2.44
CA GLU A 28 -8.79 -1.73 -1.72
C GLU A 28 -9.52 -2.71 -2.65
N GLU A 29 -9.80 -2.30 -3.89
CA GLU A 29 -10.41 -3.16 -4.91
C GLU A 29 -9.51 -4.32 -5.34
N ASP A 30 -8.19 -4.19 -5.16
CA ASP A 30 -7.22 -5.24 -5.47
C ASP A 30 -7.14 -6.31 -4.34
N VAL A 31 -7.81 -6.10 -3.20
CA VAL A 31 -7.86 -7.08 -2.11
C VAL A 31 -8.70 -8.27 -2.54
N ARG A 32 -8.02 -9.39 -2.82
CA ARG A 32 -8.65 -10.67 -3.15
C ARG A 32 -8.22 -11.73 -2.15
N GLY A 33 -9.17 -12.48 -1.62
CA GLY A 33 -8.91 -13.62 -0.73
C GLY A 33 -9.27 -13.36 0.75
N PRO A 34 -9.05 -14.37 1.62
CA PRO A 34 -9.37 -14.27 3.04
C PRO A 34 -8.50 -13.21 3.74
N GLN A 35 -9.13 -12.50 4.68
CA GLN A 35 -8.74 -11.20 5.23
C GLN A 35 -7.44 -11.16 6.07
N LYS A 36 -6.49 -12.10 5.92
CA LYS A 36 -5.45 -12.33 6.95
C LYS A 36 -4.03 -12.66 6.51
N ASP A 37 -3.75 -12.88 5.24
CA ASP A 37 -2.39 -13.32 4.87
C ASP A 37 -1.50 -12.15 4.46
N TYR A 38 -1.76 -11.48 3.33
CA TYR A 38 -0.89 -10.39 2.85
C TYR A 38 -1.64 -9.42 1.93
N VAL A 39 -1.20 -8.16 1.89
CA VAL A 39 -1.63 -7.16 0.90
C VAL A 39 -0.51 -6.99 -0.12
N SER A 40 -0.84 -7.10 -1.41
CA SER A 40 0.11 -6.84 -2.49
C SER A 40 0.13 -5.35 -2.84
N LEU A 41 1.31 -4.76 -2.90
CA LEU A 41 1.49 -3.37 -3.31
C LEU A 41 1.89 -3.31 -4.78
N LYS A 42 1.31 -2.38 -5.53
CA LYS A 42 1.82 -2.01 -6.85
C LYS A 42 3.01 -1.06 -6.64
N CYS A 43 4.22 -1.58 -6.83
CA CYS A 43 5.43 -0.78 -6.86
C CYS A 43 5.61 -0.18 -8.26
N TYR A 44 5.54 1.14 -8.37
CA TYR A 44 5.97 1.83 -9.58
C TYR A 44 7.43 2.24 -9.39
N PRO A 45 8.35 1.92 -10.31
CA PRO A 45 9.71 2.44 -10.24
C PRO A 45 9.63 3.97 -10.26
N CYS A 46 10.31 4.61 -9.31
CA CYS A 46 10.48 6.06 -9.31
C CYS A 46 11.14 6.46 -10.64
N LEU A 47 10.41 7.18 -11.50
CA LEU A 47 10.97 7.95 -12.60
C LEU A 47 11.40 9.32 -12.07
#